data_AF-A0A2V8VD20-F1
#
_entry.id   AF-A0A2V8VD20-F1
#
_cell.length_a   1.000
_cell.length_b   1.000
_cell.length_c   1.000
_cell.angle_alpha   90.00
_cell.angle_beta   90.00
_cell.angle_gamma   90.00
#
_symmetry.space_group_name_H-M   'P 1'
#
loop_
_entity.id
_entity.type
_entity.pdbx_description
1 polymer ?
#
loop_
_entity_poly.entity_id
_entity_poly.type
_entity_poly.pdbx_seq_one_letter_code
_entity_poly.pdbx_strand_id
1 'polypeptide(L)'
;MTCDELRPDYVLFAMGVLEDPERSELRAHLERGCQVCTPGVIEARQLAYTMGASAEGPEPSKGLRKRILASAGAPAKRRWHWPTAWQAAAAMVLLTIGLTAYVARNRAAETAALREEIARRGTETANLREALSLLQAPETREVTFGEGKPAPPRGRVFINQSSGVLLVASNLPAPPAGKIYEMW
;
A
#
# COMPACT_ATOMS: atom_id res chain seq x y z
N MET A 1 50.03 -5.23 61.75
CA MET A 1 49.72 -4.08 62.65
C MET A 1 48.43 -4.32 63.43
N THR A 2 48.21 -3.61 64.53
CA THR A 2 46.94 -3.66 65.27
C THR A 2 45.86 -2.78 64.61
N CYS A 3 44.59 -3.00 64.94
CA CYS A 3 43.50 -2.17 64.40
C CYS A 3 43.54 -0.72 64.91
N ASP A 4 44.20 -0.48 66.05
CA ASP A 4 44.33 0.85 66.65
C ASP A 4 45.40 1.67 65.90
N GLU A 5 46.53 1.03 65.58
CA GLU A 5 47.62 1.60 64.78
C GLU A 5 47.18 2.03 63.38
N LEU A 6 46.27 1.26 62.75
CA LEU A 6 45.77 1.56 61.39
C LEU A 6 44.66 2.62 61.35
N ARG A 7 44.11 3.03 62.51
CA ARG A 7 42.97 3.97 62.56
C ARG A 7 43.25 5.33 61.91
N PRO A 8 44.43 5.97 62.11
CA PRO A 8 44.75 7.25 61.48
C PRO A 8 44.78 7.17 59.94
N ASP A 9 45.04 5.98 59.38
CA ASP A 9 45.29 5.78 57.96
C ASP A 9 44.01 5.57 57.13
N TYR A 10 42.84 5.43 57.76
CA TYR A 10 41.58 5.15 57.05
C TYR A 10 41.23 6.20 56.02
N VAL A 11 41.46 7.49 56.33
CA VAL A 11 41.17 8.60 55.41
C VAL A 11 42.15 8.59 54.24
N LEU A 12 43.45 8.35 54.49
CA LEU A 12 44.46 8.22 53.45
C LEU A 12 44.17 7.02 52.53
N PHE A 13 43.71 5.91 53.10
CA PHE A 13 43.26 4.74 52.35
C PHE A 13 42.02 5.04 51.50
N ALA A 14 41.03 5.74 52.06
CA ALA A 14 39.81 6.12 51.37
C ALA A 14 40.07 7.08 50.19
N MET A 15 41.03 8.00 50.32
CA MET A 15 41.47 8.90 49.25
C MET A 15 42.42 8.23 48.24
N GLY A 16 42.88 7.00 48.51
CA GLY A 16 43.78 6.26 47.63
C GLY A 16 45.24 6.74 47.64
N VAL A 17 45.64 7.49 48.68
CA VAL A 17 47.00 8.07 48.81
C VAL A 17 47.86 7.37 49.86
N LEU A 18 47.32 6.40 50.61
CA LEU A 18 48.10 5.63 51.57
C LEU A 18 49.21 4.83 50.87
N GLU A 19 50.41 4.86 51.42
CA GLU A 19 51.59 4.16 50.89
C GLU A 19 51.77 2.78 51.56
N ASP A 20 52.70 1.98 51.04
CA ASP A 20 53.08 0.72 51.67
C ASP A 20 54.16 1.00 52.74
N PRO A 21 54.18 0.27 53.87
CA PRO A 21 53.49 -1.00 54.13
C PRO A 21 52.04 -0.89 54.64
N GLU A 22 51.62 0.25 55.17
CA GLU A 22 50.34 0.45 55.89
C GLU A 22 49.13 0.10 55.01
N ARG A 23 49.20 0.45 53.72
CA ARG A 23 48.15 0.10 52.74
C ARG A 23 47.96 -1.40 52.58
N SER A 24 49.04 -2.16 52.54
CA SER A 24 48.98 -3.62 52.37
C SER A 24 48.44 -4.31 53.63
N GLU A 25 48.87 -3.85 54.81
CA GLU A 25 48.38 -4.30 56.11
C GLU A 25 46.88 -4.02 56.28
N LEU A 26 46.43 -2.81 55.93
CA LEU A 26 45.02 -2.44 55.98
C LEU A 26 44.18 -3.25 54.99
N ARG A 27 44.67 -3.51 53.76
CA ARG A 27 43.98 -4.42 52.83
C ARG A 27 43.82 -5.82 53.40
N ALA A 28 44.87 -6.37 54.02
CA ALA A 28 44.80 -7.69 54.64
C ALA A 28 43.77 -7.75 55.79
N HIS A 29 43.58 -6.64 56.52
CA HIS A 29 42.50 -6.53 57.51
C HIS A 29 41.10 -6.51 56.87
N LEU A 30 40.93 -5.80 55.76
CA LEU A 30 39.66 -5.72 55.03
C LEU A 30 39.29 -7.04 54.34
N GLU A 31 40.25 -7.74 53.74
CA GLU A 31 40.05 -9.05 53.10
C GLU A 31 39.59 -10.12 54.10
N ARG A 32 40.09 -10.05 55.34
CA ARG A 32 39.66 -10.92 56.45
C ARG A 32 38.33 -10.51 57.08
N GLY A 33 37.70 -9.42 56.61
CA GLY A 33 36.44 -8.93 57.17
C GLY A 33 36.57 -8.43 58.61
N CYS A 34 37.68 -7.76 58.94
CA CYS A 34 37.92 -7.23 60.29
C CYS A 34 36.76 -6.31 60.74
N GLN A 35 36.14 -6.65 61.87
CA GLN A 35 34.96 -5.95 62.40
C GLN A 35 35.25 -4.52 62.90
N VAL A 36 36.52 -4.17 63.10
CA VAL A 36 36.94 -2.82 63.53
C VAL A 36 37.34 -1.96 62.32
N CYS A 37 38.17 -2.50 61.42
CA CYS A 37 38.70 -1.74 60.29
C CYS A 37 37.64 -1.50 59.20
N THR A 38 36.76 -2.46 58.95
CA THR A 38 35.72 -2.37 57.92
C THR A 38 34.78 -1.18 58.13
N PRO A 39 34.11 -1.02 59.29
CA PRO A 39 33.24 0.14 59.52
C PRO A 39 34.01 1.47 59.50
N GLY A 40 35.22 1.51 60.07
CA GLY A 40 36.04 2.73 60.08
C GLY A 40 36.44 3.20 58.67
N VAL A 41 36.77 2.27 57.78
CA VAL A 41 37.05 2.59 56.36
C VAL A 41 35.80 3.01 55.60
N ILE A 42 34.62 2.46 55.93
CA ILE A 42 33.34 2.91 55.34
C ILE A 42 33.05 4.36 55.73
N GLU A 43 33.21 4.71 57.02
CA GLU A 43 33.04 6.08 57.51
C GLU A 43 34.04 7.04 56.85
N ALA A 44 35.32 6.66 56.78
CA ALA A 44 36.35 7.46 56.12
C ALA A 44 36.06 7.68 54.61
N ARG A 45 35.46 6.69 53.92
CA ARG A 45 35.02 6.85 52.53
C ARG A 45 33.87 7.82 52.37
N GLN A 46 32.93 7.86 53.32
CA GLN A 46 31.84 8.84 53.30
C GLN A 46 32.41 10.26 53.45
N LEU A 47 33.36 10.47 54.37
CA LEU A 47 34.05 11.75 54.52
C LEU A 47 34.82 12.14 53.25
N ALA A 48 35.58 11.23 52.66
CA ALA A 48 36.30 11.49 51.41
C ALA A 48 35.33 11.84 50.25
N TYR A 49 34.18 11.18 50.18
CA TYR A 49 33.15 11.46 49.17
C TYR A 49 32.54 12.86 49.35
N THR A 50 32.20 13.27 50.58
CA THR A 50 31.62 14.61 50.82
C THR A 50 32.61 15.70 50.46
N MET A 51 33.90 15.53 50.79
CA MET A 51 34.96 16.44 50.36
C MET A 51 35.06 16.53 48.82
N GLY A 52 35.02 15.38 48.14
CA GLY A 52 35.07 15.33 46.67
C GLY A 52 33.82 15.90 46.00
N ALA A 53 32.64 15.73 46.60
CA ALA A 53 31.38 16.25 46.08
C ALA A 53 31.28 17.78 46.18
N SER A 54 31.99 18.40 47.13
CA SER A 54 32.10 19.85 47.25
C SER A 54 33.14 20.46 46.32
N ALA A 55 34.01 19.65 45.69
CA ALA A 55 35.00 20.15 44.75
C ALA A 55 34.36 20.45 43.38
N GLU A 56 34.69 21.61 42.81
CA GLU A 56 34.32 21.93 41.43
C GLU A 56 35.15 21.09 40.46
N GLY A 57 34.50 20.11 39.83
CA GLY A 57 35.08 19.25 38.82
C GLY A 57 34.72 19.68 37.38
N PRO A 58 35.48 19.25 36.37
CA PRO A 58 35.13 19.49 34.97
C PRO A 58 33.78 18.85 34.63
N GLU A 59 32.94 19.56 33.87
CA GLU A 59 31.63 19.04 33.50
C GLU A 59 31.79 17.77 32.64
N PRO A 60 31.18 16.64 33.03
CA PRO A 60 31.35 15.38 32.31
C PRO A 60 30.70 15.45 30.93
N SER A 61 31.36 14.84 29.93
CA SER A 61 30.78 14.73 28.58
C SER A 61 29.39 14.07 28.60
N LYS A 62 28.47 14.56 27.76
CA LYS A 62 27.08 14.06 27.67
C LYS A 62 26.98 12.54 27.42
N GLY A 63 28.02 11.93 26.86
CA GLY A 63 28.10 10.49 26.59
C GLY A 63 28.63 9.63 27.75
N LEU A 64 29.22 10.22 28.79
CA LEU A 64 29.88 9.48 29.87
C LEU A 64 28.91 8.56 30.61
N ARG A 65 27.75 9.10 31.02
CA ARG A 65 26.70 8.32 31.69
C ARG A 65 26.30 7.09 30.89
N LYS A 66 26.13 7.24 29.57
CA LYS A 66 25.77 6.12 28.69
C LYS A 66 26.87 5.06 28.66
N ARG A 67 28.14 5.45 28.60
CA ARG A 67 29.28 4.51 28.61
C ARG A 67 29.36 3.74 29.93
N ILE A 68 29.23 4.42 31.06
CA ILE A 68 29.27 3.82 32.40
C ILE A 68 28.12 2.81 32.58
N LEU A 69 26.90 3.20 32.19
CA LEU A 69 25.76 2.29 32.25
C LEU A 69 25.94 1.08 31.32
N ALA A 70 26.51 1.29 30.12
CA ALA A 70 26.80 0.18 29.21
C ALA A 70 27.85 -0.78 29.78
N SER A 71 28.92 -0.28 30.43
CA SER A 71 29.91 -1.13 31.09
C SER A 71 29.36 -1.88 32.30
N ALA A 72 28.35 -1.34 32.97
CA ALA A 72 27.65 -1.99 34.08
C ALA A 72 26.60 -3.04 33.61
N GLY A 73 26.55 -3.35 32.31
CA GLY A 73 25.60 -4.32 31.77
C GLY A 73 24.17 -3.79 31.63
N ALA A 74 23.95 -2.48 31.72
CA ALA A 74 22.61 -1.92 31.48
C ALA A 74 22.19 -2.20 30.03
N PRO A 75 21.00 -2.78 29.80
CA PRO A 75 20.55 -3.09 28.46
C PRO A 75 20.46 -1.80 27.64
N ALA A 76 21.07 -1.83 26.45
CA ALA A 76 20.93 -0.73 25.50
C ALA A 76 19.45 -0.53 25.20
N LYS A 77 18.89 0.64 25.54
CA LYS A 77 17.52 0.99 25.16
C LYS A 77 17.39 0.87 23.64
N ARG A 78 16.55 -0.08 23.17
CA ARG A 78 16.25 -0.32 21.76
C ARG A 78 15.82 1.01 21.13
N ARG A 79 16.70 1.61 20.33
CA ARG A 79 16.37 2.84 19.63
C ARG A 79 15.27 2.51 18.62
N TRP A 80 14.08 3.07 18.82
CA TRP A 80 13.03 3.02 17.82
C TRP A 80 13.56 3.74 16.59
N HIS A 81 13.90 2.98 15.54
CA HIS A 81 14.45 3.53 14.32
C HIS A 81 13.32 4.21 13.55
N TRP A 82 13.07 5.49 13.85
CA TRP A 82 12.18 6.37 13.09
C TRP A 82 12.27 6.24 11.54
N PRO A 83 13.44 5.95 10.91
CA PRO A 83 13.48 5.70 9.47
C PRO A 83 12.66 4.50 8.99
N THR A 84 12.41 3.46 9.81
CA THR A 84 11.58 2.32 9.38
C THR A 84 10.09 2.71 9.27
N ALA A 85 9.64 3.68 10.07
CA ALA A 85 8.29 4.23 9.94
C ALA A 85 8.11 4.98 8.61
N TRP A 86 9.14 5.72 8.17
CA TRP A 86 9.12 6.42 6.89
C TRP A 86 9.18 5.43 5.70
N GLN A 87 9.94 4.35 5.83
CA GLN A 87 9.98 3.28 4.81
C GLN A 87 8.62 2.60 4.64
N ALA A 88 7.93 2.29 5.74
CA ALA A 88 6.59 1.71 5.70
C ALA A 88 5.55 2.65 5.06
N ALA A 89 5.61 3.95 5.39
CA ALA A 89 4.74 4.96 4.78
C ALA A 89 4.98 5.10 3.27
N ALA A 90 6.25 5.15 2.83
CA ALA A 90 6.59 5.24 1.42
C ALA A 90 6.13 4.01 0.62
N ALA A 91 6.28 2.81 1.17
CA ALA A 91 5.80 1.58 0.54
C ALA A 91 4.27 1.58 0.37
N MET A 92 3.53 2.05 1.37
CA MET A 92 2.07 2.18 1.29
C MET A 92 1.64 3.17 0.20
N VAL A 93 2.33 4.31 0.05
CA VAL A 93 2.03 5.30 -1.00
C VAL A 93 2.29 4.72 -2.40
N LEU A 94 3.39 3.99 -2.59
CA LEU A 94 3.67 3.35 -3.88
C LEU A 94 2.63 2.29 -4.24
N LEU A 95 2.16 1.51 -3.26
CA LEU A 95 1.10 0.52 -3.45
C LEU A 95 -0.23 1.16 -3.82
N THR A 96 -0.62 2.26 -3.17
CA THR A 96 -1.88 2.95 -3.50
C THR A 96 -1.84 3.59 -4.89
N ILE A 97 -0.70 4.18 -5.28
CA ILE A 97 -0.50 4.72 -6.64
C ILE A 97 -0.58 3.59 -7.67
N GLY A 98 0.10 2.46 -7.42
CA GLY A 98 0.07 1.30 -8.31
C GLY A 98 -1.35 0.73 -8.49
N LEU A 99 -2.09 0.57 -7.40
CA LEU A 99 -3.44 0.02 -7.42
C LEU A 99 -4.43 0.96 -8.12
N THR A 100 -4.36 2.26 -7.86
CA THR A 100 -5.23 3.25 -8.50
C THR A 100 -4.97 3.33 -10.00
N ALA A 101 -3.70 3.31 -10.43
CA ALA A 101 -3.35 3.25 -11.84
C ALA A 101 -3.85 1.97 -12.52
N TYR A 102 -3.72 0.82 -11.84
CA TYR A 102 -4.23 -0.46 -12.33
C TYR A 102 -5.75 -0.43 -12.51
N VAL A 103 -6.49 0.01 -11.49
CA VAL A 103 -7.95 0.11 -11.54
C VAL A 103 -8.40 1.10 -12.62
N ALA A 104 -7.75 2.26 -12.73
CA ALA A 104 -8.07 3.26 -13.75
C ALA A 104 -7.90 2.70 -15.18
N ARG A 105 -6.83 1.94 -15.44
CA ARG A 105 -6.62 1.28 -16.73
C ARG A 105 -7.72 0.26 -17.03
N ASN A 106 -8.10 -0.54 -16.04
CA ASN A 106 -9.13 -1.56 -16.23
C ASN A 106 -10.51 -0.92 -16.50
N ARG A 107 -10.85 0.17 -15.78
CA ARG A 107 -12.07 0.96 -16.02
C ARG A 107 -12.06 1.62 -17.40
N ALA A 108 -10.92 2.10 -17.87
CA ALA A 108 -10.79 2.68 -19.21
C ALA A 108 -11.06 1.63 -20.30
N ALA A 109 -10.58 0.39 -20.13
CA ALA A 109 -10.87 -0.70 -21.06
C ALA A 109 -12.36 -1.10 -21.04
N GLU A 110 -12.96 -1.22 -19.86
CA GLU A 110 -14.38 -1.54 -19.70
C GLU A 110 -15.29 -0.48 -20.34
N THR A 111 -14.99 0.81 -20.11
CA THR A 111 -15.75 1.91 -20.72
C THR A 111 -15.60 1.98 -22.24
N ALA A 112 -14.44 1.63 -22.79
CA ALA A 112 -14.24 1.53 -24.24
C ALA A 112 -15.07 0.39 -24.84
N ALA A 113 -15.07 -0.79 -24.20
CA ALA A 113 -15.86 -1.93 -24.65
C ALA A 113 -17.38 -1.66 -24.60
N LEU A 114 -17.86 -1.00 -23.54
CA LEU A 114 -19.27 -0.63 -23.41
C LEU A 114 -19.70 0.41 -24.46
N ARG A 115 -18.84 1.38 -24.78
CA ARG A 115 -19.13 2.36 -25.83
C ARG A 115 -19.26 1.72 -27.21
N GLU A 116 -18.41 0.73 -27.49
CA GLU A 116 -18.47 -0.04 -28.73
C GLU A 116 -19.77 -0.84 -28.85
N GLU A 117 -20.20 -1.49 -27.76
CA GLU A 117 -21.49 -2.21 -27.71
C GLU A 117 -22.69 -1.26 -27.91
N ILE A 118 -22.66 -0.08 -27.27
CA ILE A 118 -23.71 0.94 -27.45
C ILE A 118 -23.74 1.42 -28.91
N ALA A 119 -22.58 1.65 -29.52
CA ALA A 119 -22.48 2.06 -30.92
C ALA A 119 -23.09 1.00 -31.85
N ARG A 120 -22.78 -0.28 -31.64
CA ARG A 120 -23.34 -1.40 -32.42
C ARG A 120 -24.85 -1.48 -32.31
N ARG A 121 -25.41 -1.45 -31.09
CA ARG A 121 -26.87 -1.45 -30.90
C ARG A 121 -27.53 -0.23 -31.52
N GLY A 122 -26.88 0.93 -31.46
CA GLY A 122 -27.30 2.14 -32.14
C GLY A 122 -27.46 1.94 -33.65
N THR A 123 -26.47 1.30 -34.30
CA THR A 123 -26.54 0.99 -35.74
C THR A 123 -27.64 -0.01 -36.08
N GLU A 124 -27.83 -1.06 -35.27
CA GLU A 124 -28.88 -2.06 -35.51
C GLU A 124 -30.28 -1.46 -35.36
N THR A 125 -30.50 -0.64 -34.32
CA THR A 125 -31.76 0.08 -34.13
C THR A 125 -32.02 1.10 -35.23
N ALA A 126 -30.98 1.75 -35.77
CA ALA A 126 -31.09 2.64 -36.93
C ALA A 126 -31.52 1.86 -38.18
N ASN A 127 -30.86 0.73 -38.48
CA ASN A 127 -31.19 -0.12 -39.62
C ASN A 127 -32.62 -0.67 -39.54
N LEU A 128 -33.07 -1.11 -38.35
CA LEU A 128 -34.45 -1.58 -38.15
C LEU A 128 -35.47 -0.45 -38.36
N ARG A 129 -35.19 0.76 -37.86
CA ARG A 129 -36.05 1.92 -38.08
C ARG A 129 -36.12 2.32 -39.54
N GLU A 130 -35.01 2.23 -40.27
CA GLU A 130 -34.94 2.49 -41.70
C GLU A 130 -35.74 1.45 -42.49
N ALA A 131 -35.58 0.16 -42.20
CA ALA A 131 -36.40 -0.88 -42.83
C ALA A 131 -37.90 -0.70 -42.55
N LEU A 132 -38.27 -0.32 -41.31
CA LEU A 132 -39.65 -0.03 -40.95
C LEU A 132 -40.19 1.24 -41.62
N SER A 133 -39.38 2.28 -41.80
CA SER A 133 -39.80 3.52 -42.47
C SER A 133 -40.05 3.30 -43.96
N LEU A 134 -39.29 2.40 -44.60
CA LEU A 134 -39.57 1.96 -45.97
C LEU A 134 -40.91 1.23 -46.09
N LEU A 135 -41.26 0.40 -45.10
CA LEU A 135 -42.53 -0.32 -45.05
C LEU A 135 -43.73 0.57 -44.69
N GLN A 136 -43.50 1.64 -43.93
CA GLN A 136 -44.52 2.60 -43.48
C GLN A 136 -44.68 3.81 -44.43
N ALA A 137 -43.95 3.85 -45.54
CA ALA A 137 -44.04 4.93 -46.51
C ALA A 137 -45.49 5.02 -47.07
N PRO A 138 -46.15 6.19 -46.97
CA PRO A 138 -47.58 6.36 -47.24
C PRO A 138 -48.01 6.22 -48.71
N GLU A 139 -47.08 5.96 -49.64
CA GLU A 139 -47.35 5.77 -51.08
C GLU A 139 -47.28 4.29 -51.49
N THR A 140 -47.59 3.36 -50.57
CA THR A 140 -47.70 1.94 -50.89
C THR A 140 -49.02 1.68 -51.64
N ARG A 141 -48.97 1.71 -52.98
CA ARG A 141 -50.13 1.33 -53.82
C ARG A 141 -50.20 -0.19 -53.96
N GLU A 142 -51.21 -0.77 -53.31
CA GLU A 142 -51.58 -2.17 -53.43
C GLU A 142 -52.16 -2.45 -54.82
N VAL A 143 -51.54 -3.35 -55.58
CA VAL A 143 -52.11 -3.83 -56.85
C VAL A 143 -52.23 -5.35 -56.78
N THR A 144 -53.47 -5.82 -56.60
CA THR A 144 -53.81 -7.24 -56.58
C THR A 144 -53.94 -7.74 -58.02
N PHE A 145 -53.18 -8.78 -58.39
CA PHE A 145 -53.33 -9.45 -59.68
C PHE A 145 -53.90 -10.86 -59.48
N GLY A 146 -54.86 -11.25 -60.33
CA GLY A 146 -55.32 -12.64 -60.43
C GLY A 146 -56.65 -12.97 -59.75
N GLU A 147 -57.72 -12.24 -60.07
CA GLU A 147 -59.06 -12.75 -59.76
C GLU A 147 -59.38 -14.00 -60.61
N GLY A 148 -59.84 -15.07 -59.95
CA GLY A 148 -60.52 -16.20 -60.62
C GLY A 148 -59.79 -17.55 -60.76
N LYS A 149 -58.73 -17.84 -60.00
CA LYS A 149 -58.10 -19.19 -59.98
C LYS A 149 -57.95 -19.75 -58.56
N PRO A 150 -58.00 -21.09 -58.36
CA PRO A 150 -58.04 -21.72 -57.03
C PRO A 150 -56.78 -21.49 -56.16
N ALA A 151 -55.67 -21.04 -56.76
CA ALA A 151 -54.46 -20.60 -56.07
C ALA A 151 -53.89 -19.40 -56.83
N PRO A 152 -54.40 -18.17 -56.61
CA PRO A 152 -54.00 -17.02 -57.40
C PRO A 152 -52.56 -16.60 -57.04
N PRO A 153 -51.75 -16.17 -58.03
CA PRO A 153 -50.43 -15.61 -57.77
C PRO A 153 -50.60 -14.32 -56.95
N ARG A 154 -49.87 -14.17 -55.84
CA ARG A 154 -49.95 -13.00 -54.95
C ARG A 154 -48.65 -12.23 -55.01
N GLY A 155 -48.69 -10.99 -55.47
CA GLY A 155 -47.54 -10.09 -55.52
C GLY A 155 -47.82 -8.80 -54.77
N ARG A 156 -46.83 -8.32 -54.01
CA ARG A 156 -46.81 -6.97 -53.41
C ARG A 156 -45.60 -6.25 -53.97
N VAL A 157 -45.80 -5.06 -54.54
CA VAL A 157 -44.71 -4.23 -55.05
C VAL A 157 -44.65 -2.97 -54.19
N PHE A 158 -43.51 -2.70 -53.59
CA PHE A 158 -43.23 -1.49 -52.85
C PHE A 158 -42.28 -0.64 -53.70
N ILE A 159 -42.69 0.57 -54.05
CA ILE A 159 -41.90 1.49 -54.88
C ILE A 159 -41.56 2.70 -54.03
N ASN A 160 -40.27 3.02 -53.89
CA ASN A 160 -39.81 4.22 -53.20
C ASN A 160 -38.74 4.94 -54.05
N GLN A 161 -38.96 6.22 -54.33
CA GLN A 161 -38.10 7.04 -55.22
C GLN A 161 -36.66 7.20 -54.70
N SER A 162 -36.44 7.15 -53.38
CA SER A 162 -35.10 7.27 -52.79
C SER A 162 -34.41 5.92 -52.53
N SER A 163 -35.17 4.82 -52.51
CA SER A 163 -34.74 3.56 -51.89
C SER A 163 -34.85 2.32 -52.81
N GLY A 164 -35.40 2.49 -54.03
CA GLY A 164 -35.53 1.42 -55.02
C GLY A 164 -36.89 0.71 -55.00
N VAL A 165 -36.97 -0.41 -55.74
CA VAL A 165 -38.21 -1.20 -55.91
C VAL A 165 -38.05 -2.56 -55.23
N LEU A 166 -38.97 -2.90 -54.33
CA LEU A 166 -39.02 -4.20 -53.65
C LEU A 166 -40.27 -4.98 -54.09
N LEU A 167 -40.06 -6.13 -54.74
CA LEU A 167 -41.12 -7.06 -55.11
C LEU A 167 -41.13 -8.25 -54.15
N VAL A 168 -42.26 -8.46 -53.48
CA VAL A 168 -42.52 -9.67 -52.68
C VAL A 168 -43.65 -10.44 -53.35
N ALA A 169 -43.29 -11.49 -54.10
CA ALA A 169 -44.25 -12.35 -54.78
C ALA A 169 -44.22 -13.77 -54.21
N SER A 170 -45.41 -14.35 -54.05
CA SER A 170 -45.63 -15.73 -53.63
C SER A 170 -46.56 -16.41 -54.63
N ASN A 171 -46.35 -17.71 -54.82
CA ASN A 171 -47.18 -18.53 -55.69
C ASN A 171 -47.10 -18.14 -57.19
N LEU A 172 -45.93 -17.68 -57.65
CA LEU A 172 -45.64 -17.46 -59.08
C LEU A 172 -45.44 -18.81 -59.78
N PRO A 173 -46.12 -19.07 -60.92
CA PRO A 173 -45.83 -20.25 -61.72
C PRO A 173 -44.39 -20.18 -62.26
N ALA A 174 -43.73 -21.33 -62.43
CA ALA A 174 -42.41 -21.35 -63.02
C ALA A 174 -42.45 -20.75 -64.44
N PRO A 175 -41.50 -19.88 -64.82
CA PRO A 175 -41.49 -19.30 -66.15
C PRO A 175 -41.22 -20.40 -67.19
N PRO A 176 -41.81 -20.31 -68.39
CA PRO A 176 -41.53 -21.25 -69.48
C PRO A 176 -40.03 -21.34 -69.76
N ALA A 177 -39.54 -22.51 -70.19
CA ALA A 177 -38.11 -22.74 -70.44
C ALA A 177 -37.50 -21.63 -71.32
N GLY A 178 -36.47 -20.98 -70.79
CA GLY A 178 -35.75 -19.89 -71.47
C GLY A 178 -36.34 -18.48 -71.29
N LYS A 179 -37.40 -18.31 -70.48
CA LYS A 179 -37.93 -16.99 -70.10
C LYS A 179 -37.64 -16.66 -68.65
N ILE A 180 -37.40 -15.38 -68.37
CA ILE A 180 -37.16 -14.84 -67.04
C ILE A 180 -38.25 -13.79 -66.77
N TYR A 181 -38.65 -13.62 -65.52
CA TYR A 181 -39.54 -12.53 -65.12
C TYR A 181 -38.74 -11.23 -65.08
N GLU A 182 -39.17 -10.23 -65.86
CA GLU A 182 -38.57 -8.90 -65.90
C GLU A 182 -39.57 -7.88 -65.34
N MET A 183 -39.06 -6.91 -64.58
CA MET A 183 -39.81 -5.84 -63.93
C MET A 183 -39.34 -4.53 -64.55
N TRP A 184 -40.25 -3.83 -65.25
CA TRP A 184 -39.99 -2.60 -66.01
C TRP A 184 -40.75 -1.43 -65.39
#